data_AF-A0A0A9F8Y1-F1
#
_entry.id   AF-A0A0A9F8Y1-F1
#
_cell.length_a   1.000
_cell.length_b   1.000
_cell.length_c   1.000
_cell.angle_alpha   90.00
_cell.angle_beta   90.00
_cell.angle_gamma   90.00
#
_symmetry.space_group_name_H-M   'P 1'
#
loop_
_entity.id
_entity.type
_entity.pdbx_description
1 polymer ?
#
loop_
_entity_poly.entity_id
_entity_poly.type
_entity_poly.pdbx_seq_one_letter_code
_entity_poly.pdbx_strand_id
1 'polypeptide(L)'
;MERAMPARRGKFTIKFHLNGFQTEEGGSTKSAVKFISPRDSSGHGSHTASIAAARFVRNMNYGGLGTGGGRGGAPMARIAAYKACWDSGCYDSDILAASMMVSTLYPCL
;
A
#
# COMPACT_ATOMS: atom_id res chain seq x y z
N MET A 1 -9.05 5.40 12.95
CA MET A 1 -10.28 4.80 12.39
C MET A 1 -9.86 3.90 11.23
N GLU A 2 -9.87 2.59 11.43
CA GLU A 2 -9.56 1.62 10.37
C GLU A 2 -10.64 1.75 9.29
N ARG A 3 -10.22 1.98 8.05
CA ARG A 3 -11.15 2.05 6.91
C ARG A 3 -10.66 1.05 5.86
N ALA A 4 -11.48 0.05 5.58
CA ALA A 4 -11.22 -0.93 4.52
C ALA A 4 -12.04 -0.56 3.28
N MET A 5 -11.43 -0.63 2.09
CA MET A 5 -12.18 -0.63 0.85
C MET A 5 -12.41 -2.08 0.42
N PRO A 6 -13.65 -2.47 0.05
CA PRO A 6 -13.92 -3.82 -0.42
C PRO A 6 -13.20 -4.05 -1.75
N ALA A 7 -12.22 -4.96 -1.77
CA ALA A 7 -11.53 -5.34 -2.99
C ALA A 7 -12.47 -6.13 -3.91
N ARG A 8 -12.64 -5.65 -5.15
CA ARG A 8 -13.35 -6.41 -6.18
C ARG A 8 -12.52 -7.66 -6.51
N ARG A 9 -12.94 -8.82 -6.00
CA ARG A 9 -12.39 -10.17 -6.27
C ARG A 9 -11.19 -10.64 -5.42
N GLY A 10 -11.20 -10.47 -4.10
CA GLY A 10 -10.53 -11.35 -3.11
C GLY A 10 -9.01 -11.63 -3.20
N LYS A 11 -8.30 -11.06 -4.17
CA LYS A 11 -6.86 -11.27 -4.42
C LYS A 11 -5.98 -10.23 -3.72
N PHE A 12 -6.58 -9.14 -3.28
CA PHE A 12 -5.91 -8.04 -2.60
C PHE A 12 -6.72 -7.69 -1.36
N THR A 13 -6.07 -7.57 -0.21
CA THR A 13 -6.65 -6.94 0.97
C THR A 13 -5.97 -5.60 1.14
N ILE A 14 -6.72 -4.50 1.23
CA ILE A 14 -6.12 -3.17 1.33
C ILE A 14 -6.77 -2.38 2.44
N LYS A 15 -5.96 -1.95 3.41
CA LYS A 15 -6.34 -1.14 4.55
C LYS A 15 -5.45 0.10 4.65
N PHE A 16 -5.86 1.09 5.44
CA PHE A 16 -5.06 2.29 5.69
C PHE A 16 -5.28 2.85 7.09
N HIS A 17 -4.25 3.51 7.61
CA HIS A 17 -4.20 4.12 8.94
C HIS A 17 -3.94 5.62 8.83
N LEU A 18 -4.73 6.38 9.57
CA LEU A 18 -4.87 7.85 9.45
C LEU A 18 -4.64 8.56 10.77
N ASN A 19 -4.45 7.81 11.85
CA ASN A 19 -4.56 8.38 13.19
C ASN A 19 -3.32 9.21 13.50
N GLY A 20 -2.13 8.68 13.20
CA GLY A 20 -0.89 9.44 13.33
C GLY A 20 -0.93 10.72 12.51
N PHE A 21 -1.31 10.62 11.22
CA PHE A 21 -1.45 11.80 10.36
C PHE A 21 -2.39 12.87 10.94
N GLN A 22 -3.58 12.49 11.42
CA GLN A 22 -4.54 13.45 11.96
C GLN A 22 -4.11 14.07 13.30
N THR A 23 -3.37 13.31 14.12
CA THR A 23 -2.90 13.78 15.42
C THR A 23 -1.74 14.76 15.29
N GLU A 24 -0.80 14.50 14.37
CA GLU A 24 0.40 15.34 14.19
C GLU A 24 0.11 16.58 13.31
N GLU A 25 -0.78 16.47 12.32
CA GLU A 25 -1.12 17.56 11.39
C GLU A 25 -2.44 18.27 11.75
N GLY A 26 -2.84 18.20 13.02
CA GLY A 26 -4.14 18.60 13.54
C GLY A 26 -4.56 20.03 13.17
N GLY A 27 -5.30 20.17 12.06
CA GLY A 27 -6.28 21.24 11.88
C GLY A 27 -6.10 22.26 10.75
N SER A 28 -5.04 22.25 9.93
CA SER A 28 -4.88 23.33 8.94
C SER A 28 -4.51 22.87 7.52
N THR A 29 -5.48 23.08 6.63
CA THR A 29 -5.38 23.18 5.16
C THR A 29 -5.18 21.88 4.37
N LYS A 30 -6.29 21.38 3.82
CA LYS A 30 -6.59 20.81 2.47
C LYS A 30 -5.48 20.37 1.47
N SER A 31 -4.19 20.37 1.77
CA SER A 31 -3.13 20.32 0.75
C SER A 31 -2.19 19.09 0.80
N ALA A 32 -2.25 18.23 1.83
CA ALA A 32 -1.28 17.12 1.97
C ALA A 32 -1.86 15.69 1.90
N VAL A 33 -3.19 15.52 1.77
CA VAL A 33 -3.78 14.18 1.61
C VAL A 33 -4.39 14.05 0.23
N LYS A 34 -3.58 13.60 -0.75
CA LYS A 34 -4.07 13.41 -2.13
C LYS A 34 -5.24 12.43 -2.22
N PHE A 35 -5.25 11.40 -1.38
CA PHE A 35 -6.37 10.46 -1.26
C PHE A 35 -6.56 9.99 0.17
N ILE A 36 -7.66 10.36 0.83
CA ILE A 36 -8.11 9.76 2.11
C ILE A 36 -8.68 8.36 1.83
N SER A 37 -7.82 7.48 1.33
CA SER A 37 -8.16 6.14 0.87
C SER A 37 -6.91 5.26 0.89
N PRO A 38 -7.06 3.93 0.77
CA PRO A 38 -5.93 3.02 0.64
C PRO A 38 -5.19 3.14 -0.69
N ARG A 39 -5.63 4.02 -1.60
CA ARG A 39 -4.98 4.24 -2.90
C ARG A 39 -3.60 4.88 -2.68
N ASP A 40 -2.61 4.28 -3.33
CA ASP A 40 -1.24 4.79 -3.35
C ASP A 40 -1.17 6.08 -4.20
N SER A 41 -0.73 7.18 -3.58
CA SER A 41 -0.52 8.48 -4.23
C SER A 41 0.93 8.69 -4.69
N SER A 42 1.87 8.01 -4.05
CA SER A 42 3.31 8.14 -4.24
C SER A 42 3.82 7.19 -5.33
N GLY A 43 3.27 5.97 -5.38
CA GLY A 43 3.73 4.91 -6.27
C GLY A 43 4.78 4.00 -5.63
N HIS A 44 5.40 4.41 -4.51
CA HIS A 44 6.39 3.61 -3.79
C HIS A 44 5.84 2.24 -3.36
N GLY A 45 4.62 2.23 -2.82
CA GLY A 45 3.96 0.98 -2.40
C GLY A 45 3.62 0.09 -3.59
N SER A 46 3.13 0.67 -4.68
CA SER A 46 2.77 -0.05 -5.90
C SER A 46 4.01 -0.65 -6.60
N HIS A 47 5.12 0.09 -6.64
CA HIS A 47 6.40 -0.40 -7.17
C HIS A 47 6.96 -1.53 -6.30
N THR A 48 6.94 -1.37 -4.97
CA THR A 48 7.40 -2.44 -4.06
C THR A 48 6.53 -3.70 -4.18
N ALA A 49 5.20 -3.53 -4.23
CA ALA A 49 4.26 -4.63 -4.39
C ALA A 49 4.43 -5.35 -5.73
N SER A 50 4.77 -4.63 -6.80
CA SER A 50 5.00 -5.23 -8.11
C SER A 50 6.26 -6.09 -8.13
N ILE A 51 7.35 -5.63 -7.52
CA ILE A 51 8.59 -6.43 -7.36
C ILE A 51 8.34 -7.67 -6.49
N ALA A 52 7.53 -7.56 -5.44
CA ALA A 52 7.26 -8.68 -4.55
C ALA A 52 6.40 -9.77 -5.21
N ALA A 53 5.27 -9.40 -5.83
CA ALA A 53 4.25 -10.38 -6.23
C ALA A 53 3.46 -10.02 -7.49
N ALA A 54 3.98 -9.16 -8.38
CA ALA A 54 3.31 -8.94 -9.66
C ALA A 54 3.18 -10.22 -10.48
N ARG A 55 2.04 -10.37 -11.14
CA ARG A 55 1.86 -11.35 -12.22
C ARG A 55 2.76 -11.01 -13.39
N PHE A 56 3.05 -12.02 -14.21
CA PHE A 56 3.81 -11.83 -15.42
C PHE A 56 3.10 -10.85 -16.37
N VAL A 57 3.80 -9.81 -16.81
CA VAL A 57 3.33 -8.86 -17.82
C VAL A 57 4.32 -8.88 -18.98
N ARG A 58 3.79 -8.96 -20.20
CA ARG A 58 4.57 -8.88 -21.44
C ARG A 58 4.80 -7.41 -21.79
N ASN A 59 5.94 -7.12 -22.43
CA ASN A 59 6.27 -5.80 -22.97
C ASN A 59 6.31 -4.67 -21.91
N MET A 60 6.78 -4.98 -20.70
CA MET A 60 7.13 -3.94 -19.73
C MET A 60 8.31 -3.13 -20.27
N ASN A 61 8.25 -1.81 -20.11
CA ASN A 61 9.34 -0.90 -20.40
C ASN A 61 9.13 0.41 -19.63
N TYR A 62 10.22 1.14 -19.39
CA TYR A 62 10.19 2.52 -18.90
C TYR A 62 10.84 3.43 -19.93
N GLY A 63 10.03 4.10 -20.75
CA GLY A 63 10.54 4.96 -21.82
C GLY A 63 11.45 4.23 -22.80
N GLY A 64 11.21 2.93 -23.06
CA GLY A 64 12.07 2.09 -23.90
C GLY A 64 13.22 1.37 -23.18
N LEU A 65 13.44 1.63 -21.88
CA LEU A 65 14.42 0.89 -21.07
C LEU A 65 13.80 -0.34 -20.42
N GLY A 66 14.62 -1.39 -20.22
CA GLY A 66 14.21 -2.62 -19.54
C GLY A 66 13.08 -3.36 -20.29
N THR A 67 13.14 -3.34 -21.62
CA THR A 67 12.13 -3.95 -22.49
C THR A 67 12.12 -5.47 -22.34
N GLY A 68 10.94 -6.02 -22.04
CA GLY A 68 10.78 -7.47 -21.95
C GLY A 68 9.58 -7.90 -21.13
N GLY A 69 9.58 -9.17 -20.75
CA GLY A 69 8.61 -9.73 -19.80
C GLY A 69 9.14 -9.65 -18.37
N GLY A 70 8.31 -9.15 -17.44
CA GLY A 70 8.65 -9.02 -16.03
C GLY A 70 7.61 -9.65 -15.11
N ARG A 71 8.03 -10.09 -13.93
CA ARG A 71 7.18 -10.63 -12.85
C ARG A 71 7.79 -10.30 -11.49
N GLY A 72 6.99 -10.37 -10.42
CA GLY A 72 7.50 -10.29 -9.05
C GLY A 72 8.16 -11.58 -8.58
N GLY A 73 8.80 -11.55 -7.41
CA GLY A 73 9.44 -12.73 -6.80
C GLY A 73 8.47 -13.89 -6.54
N ALA A 74 7.25 -13.59 -6.10
CA ALA A 74 6.18 -14.56 -5.84
C ALA A 74 4.88 -14.21 -6.60
N PRO A 75 4.77 -14.48 -7.91
CA PRO A 75 3.64 -14.05 -8.76
C PRO A 75 2.27 -14.62 -8.38
N MET A 76 2.26 -15.69 -7.57
CA MET A 76 1.05 -16.37 -7.12
C MET A 76 0.68 -16.03 -5.67
N ALA A 77 1.51 -15.22 -4.97
CA ALA A 77 1.20 -14.77 -3.62
C ALA A 77 -0.01 -13.82 -3.62
N ARG A 78 -0.68 -13.75 -2.47
CA ARG A 78 -1.74 -12.76 -2.22
C ARG A 78 -1.08 -11.51 -1.64
N ILE A 79 -1.51 -10.34 -2.09
CA ILE A 79 -1.00 -9.07 -1.58
C ILE A 79 -1.97 -8.52 -0.53
N ALA A 80 -1.47 -8.25 0.67
CA ALA A 80 -2.16 -7.46 1.67
C ALA A 80 -1.38 -6.15 1.86
N ALA A 81 -2.01 -5.01 1.60
CA ALA A 81 -1.38 -3.70 1.62
C ALA A 81 -1.98 -2.82 2.73
N TYR A 82 -1.11 -2.18 3.51
CA TYR A 82 -1.46 -1.30 4.61
C TYR A 82 -0.80 0.05 4.36
N LYS A 83 -1.60 1.05 4.00
CA LYS A 83 -1.08 2.41 3.81
C LYS A 83 -0.91 3.09 5.18
N ALA A 84 0.34 3.37 5.53
CA ALA A 84 0.75 4.09 6.74
C ALA A 84 1.56 5.37 6.46
N CYS A 85 1.92 5.59 5.19
CA CYS A 85 2.64 6.77 4.74
C CYS A 85 1.73 7.69 3.93
N TRP A 86 1.91 8.98 4.14
CA TRP A 86 1.19 10.09 3.52
C TRP A 86 2.20 11.03 2.85
N ASP A 87 1.74 12.02 2.09
CA ASP A 87 2.66 12.91 1.37
C ASP A 87 3.51 13.76 2.33
N SER A 88 3.03 13.99 3.56
CA SER A 88 3.77 14.64 4.65
C SER A 88 4.82 13.74 5.34
N GLY A 89 4.71 12.42 5.18
CA GLY A 89 5.58 11.47 5.85
C GLY A 89 4.85 10.22 6.36
N CYS A 90 5.59 9.39 7.10
CA CYS A 90 5.07 8.20 7.75
C CYS A 90 5.13 8.42 9.26
N TYR A 91 4.02 8.16 9.95
CA TYR A 91 3.93 8.36 11.39
C TYR A 91 4.09 7.02 12.10
N ASP A 92 4.92 6.97 13.14
CA ASP A 92 5.24 5.74 13.86
C ASP A 92 4.00 5.01 14.36
N SER A 93 2.97 5.76 14.80
CA SER A 93 1.70 5.19 15.24
C SER A 93 0.92 4.50 14.11
N ASP A 94 0.94 5.05 12.89
CA ASP A 94 0.30 4.45 11.71
C ASP A 94 1.11 3.24 11.20
N ILE A 95 2.45 3.29 11.26
CA ILE A 95 3.34 2.17 10.91
C ILE A 95 3.16 1.01 11.90
N LEU A 96 3.14 1.32 13.21
CA LEU A 96 2.97 0.33 14.26
C LEU A 96 1.61 -0.36 14.12
N ALA A 97 0.54 0.42 13.91
CA ALA A 97 -0.79 -0.14 13.68
C ALA A 97 -0.83 -1.03 12.42
N ALA A 98 -0.18 -0.62 11.33
CA ALA A 98 -0.09 -1.42 10.11
C ALA A 98 0.66 -2.75 10.32
N SER A 99 1.80 -2.72 11.02
CA SER A 99 2.60 -3.92 11.31
C SER A 99 1.85 -4.92 12.21
N MET A 100 1.16 -4.45 13.25
CA MET A 100 0.34 -5.28 14.12
C MET A 100 -0.86 -5.91 13.39
N MET A 101 -1.42 -5.21 12.40
CA MET A 101 -2.50 -5.77 11.59
C MET A 101 -2.07 -6.95 10.72
N VAL A 102 -0.81 -7.01 10.30
CA VAL A 102 -0.30 -8.18 9.56
C VAL A 102 -0.33 -9.43 10.46
N SER A 103 0.06 -9.29 11.73
CA SER A 103 0.07 -10.40 12.70
C SER A 103 -1.34 -10.91 13.02
N THR A 104 -2.32 -10.02 13.10
CA THR A 104 -3.72 -10.41 13.41
C THR A 104 -4.46 -11.06 12.24
N LEU A 105 -3.91 -11.03 11.02
CA LEU A 105 -4.51 -11.67 9.85
C LEU A 105 -4.06 -13.11 9.63
N TYR A 106 -3.11 -13.58 10.43
CA TYR A 106 -2.79 -15.00 10.56
C TYR A 106 -2.98 -15.44 12.02
N PRO A 107 -4.22 -15.49 12.54
CA PRO A 107 -4.48 -15.98 13.89
C PRO A 107 -4.29 -17.50 14.05
N CYS A 108 -3.54 -18.14 13.16
CA CYS A 108 -3.26 -19.58 13.19
C CYS A 108 -1.80 -19.83 12.76
N LEU A 109 -0.89 -19.57 13.70
CA LEU A 109 0.38 -20.26 13.88
C LEU A 109 0.45 -20.67 15.35
#